data_AF-A0A1Y2MW08-F1
#
_entry.id   AF-A0A1Y2MW08-F1
#
_cell.length_a   1.000
_cell.length_b   1.000
_cell.length_c   1.000
_cell.angle_alpha   90.00
_cell.angle_beta   90.00
_cell.angle_gamma   90.00
#
_symmetry.space_group_name_H-M   'P 1'
#
loop_
_entity.id
_entity.type
_entity.pdbx_description
1 polymer ?
#
loop_
_entity_poly.entity_id
_entity_poly.type
_entity_poly.pdbx_seq_one_letter_code
_entity_poly.pdbx_strand_id
1 'polypeptide(L)'
;MTSLRAVLCLALPITVALSFTGCASASSSSGDLDTRAGCAVVTASSTMVGSQVVMDVTATVCHDPYGHPRSVDAAADRVAEVVWQSLRLPVDSVHVRVLGSAGAPDGAAMIFASENLEARFGPGPSGVVWPVRQHGVGDSLWLLLPVAYVVAGLGMVWVARATTRAGVVMFLFRR
;
A
#
# COMPACT_ATOMS: atom_id res chain seq x y z
N MET A 1 -5.23 29.33 -40.44
CA MET A 1 -4.35 28.23 -39.97
C MET A 1 -4.05 28.35 -38.47
N THR A 2 -5.06 28.53 -37.62
CA THR A 2 -4.89 28.77 -36.16
C THR A 2 -5.60 27.75 -35.27
N SER A 3 -6.34 26.80 -35.85
CA SER A 3 -7.22 25.90 -35.09
C SER A 3 -6.56 24.62 -34.56
N LEU A 4 -5.37 24.23 -35.05
CA LEU A 4 -4.72 22.98 -34.62
C LEU A 4 -3.92 23.12 -33.31
N ARG A 5 -3.47 24.33 -32.95
CA ARG A 5 -2.65 24.55 -31.74
C ARG A 5 -3.46 24.47 -30.43
N ALA A 6 -4.76 24.75 -30.48
CA ALA A 6 -5.61 24.71 -29.30
C ALA A 6 -5.98 23.29 -28.86
N VAL A 7 -6.10 22.35 -29.80
CA VAL A 7 -6.46 20.95 -29.50
C VAL A 7 -5.29 20.20 -28.86
N LEU A 8 -4.05 20.53 -29.23
CA LEU A 8 -2.86 19.88 -28.66
C LEU A 8 -2.59 20.26 -27.19
N CYS A 9 -3.00 21.44 -26.74
CA CYS A 9 -2.80 21.86 -25.33
C CYS A 9 -3.77 21.20 -24.35
N LEU A 10 -4.94 20.71 -24.82
CA LEU A 10 -5.95 20.08 -23.96
C LEU A 10 -5.73 18.57 -23.73
N ALA A 11 -4.92 17.91 -24.58
CA ALA A 11 -4.61 16.48 -24.43
C ALA A 11 -3.51 16.20 -23.40
N LEU A 12 -2.63 17.18 -23.12
CA LEU A 12 -1.51 17.05 -22.19
C LEU A 12 -1.88 16.95 -20.69
N PRO A 13 -2.89 17.65 -20.15
CA PRO A 13 -3.21 17.51 -18.72
C PRO A 13 -3.92 16.19 -18.38
N ILE A 14 -4.65 15.59 -19.32
CA ILE A 14 -5.46 14.37 -19.08
C ILE A 14 -4.56 13.13 -18.96
N THR A 15 -3.49 13.04 -19.75
CA THR A 15 -2.49 11.95 -19.66
C THR A 15 -1.61 12.06 -18.42
N VAL A 16 -1.35 13.27 -17.90
CA VAL A 16 -0.61 13.45 -16.65
C VAL A 16 -1.45 13.00 -15.44
N ALA A 17 -2.76 13.27 -15.43
CA ALA A 17 -3.64 12.86 -14.33
C ALA A 17 -3.78 11.33 -14.19
N LEU A 18 -3.79 10.59 -15.31
CA LEU A 18 -3.88 9.12 -15.31
C LEU A 18 -2.58 8.43 -14.89
N SER A 19 -1.45 9.14 -14.89
CA SER A 19 -0.15 8.59 -14.50
C SER A 19 0.07 8.51 -12.98
N PHE A 20 -0.76 9.19 -12.18
CA PHE A 20 -0.60 9.27 -10.72
C PHE A 20 -1.37 8.20 -9.93
N THR A 21 -2.28 7.44 -10.55
CA THR A 21 -3.03 6.36 -9.87
C THR A 21 -2.29 5.03 -9.78
N GLY A 22 -1.06 4.96 -10.29
CA GLY A 22 -0.23 3.74 -10.32
C GLY A 22 0.75 3.57 -9.15
N CYS A 23 0.57 4.26 -8.02
CA CYS A 23 1.35 3.95 -6.82
C CYS A 23 0.82 2.66 -6.19
N ALA A 24 1.24 1.54 -6.78
CA ALA A 24 1.19 0.22 -6.15
C ALA A 24 1.73 0.36 -4.72
N SER A 25 1.02 -0.25 -3.78
CA SER A 25 1.37 -0.36 -2.38
C SER A 25 2.78 -0.93 -2.25
N ALA A 26 3.78 -0.05 -2.20
CA ALA A 26 5.15 -0.45 -2.01
C ALA A 26 5.25 -1.00 -0.59
N SER A 27 5.37 -2.33 -0.49
CA SER A 27 5.75 -3.01 0.75
C SER A 27 7.01 -2.34 1.26
N SER A 28 6.90 -1.58 2.35
CA SER A 28 8.05 -0.84 2.88
C SER A 28 8.95 -1.86 3.59
N SER A 29 9.90 -2.42 2.84
CA SER A 29 11.07 -3.06 3.44
C SER A 29 11.86 -1.96 4.12
N SER A 30 11.77 -1.91 5.44
CA SER A 30 12.62 -1.06 6.26
C SER A 30 13.91 -1.84 6.45
N GLY A 31 14.99 -1.52 5.73
CA GLY A 31 16.27 -2.26 5.83
C GLY A 31 16.86 -2.37 7.27
N ASP A 32 16.30 -1.62 8.22
CA ASP A 32 16.54 -1.78 9.66
C ASP A 32 15.98 -3.11 10.21
N LEU A 33 14.80 -3.56 9.74
CA LEU A 33 14.22 -4.87 10.08
C LEU A 33 15.11 -6.01 9.58
N ASP A 34 15.63 -5.91 8.35
CA ASP A 34 16.50 -6.92 7.74
C ASP A 34 17.74 -7.16 8.61
N THR A 35 18.39 -6.06 9.00
CA THR A 35 19.61 -6.09 9.81
C THR A 35 19.37 -6.65 11.21
N ARG A 36 18.26 -6.26 11.87
CA ARG A 36 17.93 -6.74 13.23
C ARG A 36 17.48 -8.20 13.27
N ALA A 37 16.79 -8.64 12.22
CA ALA A 37 16.38 -10.04 12.06
C ALA A 37 17.55 -10.95 11.66
N GLY A 38 18.61 -10.39 11.07
CA GLY A 38 19.72 -11.16 10.50
C GLY A 38 19.33 -11.88 9.22
N CYS A 39 18.41 -11.30 8.43
CA CYS A 39 17.92 -11.86 7.17
C CYS A 39 18.29 -10.94 6.01
N ALA A 40 18.40 -11.49 4.80
CA ALA A 40 18.76 -10.69 3.63
C ALA A 40 17.63 -9.73 3.21
N VAL A 41 16.39 -10.20 3.29
CA VAL A 41 15.19 -9.41 3.00
C VAL A 41 14.08 -9.81 3.96
N VAL A 42 13.47 -8.82 4.60
CA VAL A 42 12.24 -8.95 5.39
C VAL A 42 11.20 -8.00 4.80
N THR A 43 10.10 -8.57 4.34
CA THR A 43 8.92 -7.81 3.92
C THR A 43 7.81 -8.02 4.94
N ALA A 44 7.22 -6.92 5.40
CA ALA A 44 6.08 -6.95 6.30
C ALA A 44 4.91 -6.23 5.65
N SER A 45 3.74 -6.85 5.71
CA SER A 45 2.47 -6.28 5.24
C SER A 45 1.39 -6.56 6.26
N SER A 46 0.64 -5.53 6.64
CA SER A 46 -0.56 -5.72 7.44
C SER A 46 -1.76 -5.97 6.53
N THR A 47 -2.53 -6.98 6.86
CA THR A 47 -3.81 -7.31 6.22
C THR A 47 -4.90 -7.33 7.29
N MET A 48 -6.11 -6.94 6.90
CA MET A 48 -7.27 -7.01 7.77
C MET A 48 -8.15 -8.17 7.32
N VAL A 49 -8.35 -9.15 8.20
CA VAL A 49 -9.16 -10.35 7.93
C VAL A 49 -10.36 -10.32 8.88
N GLY A 50 -11.52 -9.90 8.37
CA GLY A 50 -12.69 -9.65 9.22
C GLY A 50 -12.44 -8.47 10.17
N SER A 51 -12.45 -8.73 11.48
CA SER A 51 -12.11 -7.75 12.52
C SER A 51 -10.69 -7.86 13.04
N GLN A 52 -9.89 -8.79 12.51
CA GLN A 52 -8.52 -9.05 12.97
C GLN A 52 -7.49 -8.34 12.09
N VAL A 53 -6.48 -7.76 12.71
CA VAL A 53 -5.29 -7.21 12.08
C VAL A 53 -4.20 -8.27 12.10
N VAL A 54 -3.88 -8.79 10.92
CA VAL A 54 -2.86 -9.82 10.71
C VAL A 54 -1.62 -9.16 10.12
N MET A 55 -0.45 -9.44 10.69
CA MET A 55 0.82 -9.01 10.13
C MET A 55 1.48 -10.17 9.38
N ASP A 56 1.44 -10.13 8.05
CA ASP A 56 2.12 -11.10 7.20
C ASP A 56 3.56 -10.65 6.96
N VAL A 57 4.51 -11.48 7.39
CA VAL A 57 5.96 -11.24 7.30
C VAL A 57 6.59 -12.34 6.48
N THR A 58 7.32 -11.96 5.44
CA THR A 58 8.16 -12.88 4.66
C THR A 58 9.62 -12.53 4.86
N ALA A 59 10.42 -13.51 5.26
CA ALA A 59 11.85 -13.35 5.44
C ALA A 59 12.61 -14.32 4.54
N THR A 60 13.75 -13.91 3.99
CA THR A 60 14.61 -14.76 3.15
C THR A 60 16.03 -14.79 3.68
N VAL A 61 16.69 -15.96 3.50
CA VAL A 61 18.16 -16.08 3.66
C VAL A 61 18.60 -15.57 5.05
N CYS A 62 18.04 -16.18 6.11
CA CYS A 62 18.30 -15.79 7.50
C CYS A 62 19.52 -16.52 8.07
N HIS A 63 20.41 -15.74 8.68
CA HIS A 63 21.66 -16.21 9.25
C HIS A 63 21.77 -15.87 10.74
N ASP A 64 22.60 -16.62 11.45
CA ASP A 64 23.03 -16.28 12.80
C ASP A 64 24.11 -15.17 12.77
N PRO A 65 24.51 -14.62 13.93
CA PRO A 65 25.57 -13.60 13.99
C PRO A 65 26.94 -14.07 13.45
N TYR A 66 27.14 -15.38 13.28
CA TYR A 66 28.36 -15.99 12.76
C TYR A 66 28.28 -16.28 11.25
N GLY A 67 27.15 -15.97 10.60
CA GLY A 67 26.93 -16.20 9.18
C GLY A 67 26.49 -17.62 8.83
N HIS A 68 26.09 -18.44 9.80
CA HIS A 68 25.52 -19.76 9.53
C HIS A 68 24.02 -19.67 9.26
N PRO A 69 23.48 -20.47 8.32
CA PRO A 69 22.04 -20.49 8.06
C PRO A 69 21.29 -20.97 9.31
N ARG A 70 20.26 -20.22 9.73
CA ARG A 70 19.38 -20.64 10.83
C ARG A 70 18.42 -21.73 10.37
N SER A 71 17.94 -22.55 11.31
CA SER A 71 16.77 -23.38 11.06
C SER A 71 15.54 -22.49 10.83
N VAL A 72 14.53 -23.00 10.12
CA VAL A 72 13.28 -22.27 9.85
C VAL A 72 12.63 -21.79 11.15
N ASP A 73 12.55 -22.67 12.15
CA ASP A 73 11.90 -22.35 13.43
C ASP A 73 12.65 -21.23 14.17
N ALA A 74 13.98 -21.31 14.24
CA ALA A 74 14.81 -20.30 14.89
C ALA A 74 14.82 -18.96 14.13
N ALA A 75 14.73 -19.01 12.80
CA ALA A 75 14.57 -17.82 11.97
C ALA A 75 13.19 -17.18 12.16
N ALA A 76 12.12 -17.98 12.15
CA ALA A 76 10.76 -17.52 12.33
C ALA A 76 10.56 -16.88 13.71
N ASP A 77 11.08 -17.51 14.76
CA ASP A 77 11.04 -16.96 16.12
C ASP A 77 11.77 -15.62 16.21
N ARG A 78 12.97 -15.52 15.62
CA ARG A 78 13.74 -14.27 15.63
C ARG A 78 13.04 -13.16 14.85
N VAL A 79 12.48 -13.48 13.69
CA VAL A 79 11.72 -12.52 12.88
C VAL A 79 10.47 -12.08 13.63
N ALA A 80 9.74 -13.01 14.26
CA ALA A 80 8.56 -12.71 15.06
C ALA A 80 8.89 -11.77 16.23
N GLU A 81 9.97 -12.03 16.98
CA GLU A 81 10.46 -11.18 18.06
C GLU A 81 10.77 -9.76 17.56
N VAL A 82 11.56 -9.64 16.49
CA VAL A 82 11.99 -8.34 15.93
C VAL A 82 10.79 -7.55 15.40
N VAL A 83 9.87 -8.22 14.70
CA VAL A 83 8.63 -7.59 14.22
C VAL A 83 7.81 -7.13 15.42
N TRP A 84 7.54 -7.99 16.39
CA TRP A 84 6.76 -7.68 17.59
C TRP A 84 7.27 -6.44 18.33
N GLN A 85 8.58 -6.35 18.53
CA GLN A 85 9.23 -5.21 19.18
C GLN A 85 9.23 -3.92 18.33
N SER A 86 9.06 -4.05 17.01
CA SER A 86 9.07 -2.93 16.06
C SER A 86 7.66 -2.42 15.71
N LEU A 87 6.62 -3.14 16.11
CA LEU A 87 5.24 -2.75 15.84
C LEU A 87 4.88 -1.47 16.60
N ARG A 88 4.25 -0.53 15.90
CA ARG A 88 3.69 0.71 16.50
C ARG A 88 2.22 0.58 16.88
N LEU A 89 1.53 -0.34 16.23
CA LEU A 89 0.11 -0.61 16.43
C LEU A 89 -0.04 -2.05 16.89
N PRO A 90 -1.00 -2.33 17.78
CA PRO A 90 -1.30 -3.69 18.19
C PRO A 90 -1.85 -4.51 17.00
N VAL A 91 -1.48 -5.79 16.96
CA VAL A 91 -1.91 -6.77 15.95
C VAL A 91 -2.45 -8.01 16.66
N ASP A 92 -3.37 -8.73 16.02
CA ASP A 92 -3.96 -9.94 16.59
C ASP A 92 -3.08 -11.16 16.37
N SER A 93 -2.42 -11.23 15.20
CA SER A 93 -1.48 -12.30 14.87
C SER A 93 -0.36 -11.81 13.96
N VAL A 94 0.78 -12.50 14.04
CA VAL A 94 1.92 -12.34 13.12
C VAL A 94 2.13 -13.67 12.39
N HIS A 95 2.03 -13.64 11.06
CA HIS A 95 2.31 -14.78 10.20
C HIS A 95 3.71 -14.63 9.63
N VAL A 96 4.61 -15.54 9.95
CA VAL A 96 6.00 -15.50 9.48
C VAL A 96 6.24 -16.62 8.48
N ARG A 97 6.64 -16.27 7.26
CA ARG A 97 7.07 -17.21 6.23
C ARG A 97 8.57 -17.03 5.99
N VAL A 98 9.35 -18.09 6.19
CA VAL A 98 10.80 -18.08 5.94
C VAL A 98 11.10 -18.84 4.66
N LEU A 99 11.78 -18.19 3.71
CA LEU A 99 12.15 -18.74 2.41
C LEU A 99 13.67 -18.99 2.34
N GLY A 100 14.06 -20.04 1.60
CA GLY A 100 15.47 -20.32 1.29
C GLY A 100 16.28 -20.90 2.45
N SER A 101 15.63 -21.41 3.49
CA SER A 101 16.30 -22.18 4.55
C SER A 101 16.59 -23.60 4.09
N ALA A 102 17.79 -24.10 4.38
CA ALA A 102 18.22 -25.43 3.97
C ALA A 102 17.31 -26.51 4.57
N GLY A 103 16.61 -27.26 3.72
CA GLY A 103 15.82 -28.44 4.12
C GLY A 103 14.33 -28.23 4.31
N ALA A 104 13.76 -27.05 4.07
CA ALA A 104 12.32 -26.82 4.18
C ALA A 104 11.62 -26.85 2.81
N PRO A 105 10.55 -27.66 2.62
CA PRO A 105 9.68 -27.53 1.46
C PRO A 105 9.05 -26.13 1.47
N ASP A 106 8.92 -25.53 0.29
CA ASP A 106 8.53 -24.14 0.04
C ASP A 106 7.67 -23.48 1.14
N GLY A 107 8.30 -22.59 1.92
CA GLY A 107 7.61 -21.54 2.67
C GLY A 107 6.74 -22.02 3.82
N ALA A 108 7.30 -22.83 4.72
CA ALA A 108 6.69 -23.08 6.04
C ALA A 108 6.31 -21.74 6.69
N ALA A 109 5.00 -21.57 6.91
CA ALA A 109 4.42 -20.40 7.54
C ALA A 109 4.12 -20.73 9.00
N MET A 110 4.63 -19.93 9.91
CA MET A 110 4.33 -20.00 11.33
C MET A 110 3.38 -18.87 11.71
N ILE A 111 2.42 -19.19 12.56
CA ILE A 111 1.41 -18.25 13.03
C ILE A 111 1.63 -18.04 14.52
N PHE A 112 1.85 -16.79 14.90
CA PHE A 112 2.02 -16.37 16.28
C PHE A 112 0.85 -15.47 16.68
N ALA A 113 -0.01 -15.96 17.57
CA ALA A 113 -1.04 -15.14 18.20
C ALA A 113 -0.40 -14.10 19.14
N SER A 114 -1.05 -12.95 19.33
CA SER A 114 -0.58 -11.87 20.20
C SER A 114 -0.27 -12.35 21.63
N GLU A 115 -1.11 -13.22 22.20
CA GLU A 115 -0.91 -13.83 23.52
C GLU A 115 0.39 -14.66 23.60
N ASN A 116 0.73 -15.38 22.53
CA ASN A 116 1.95 -16.17 22.46
C ASN A 116 3.18 -15.28 22.26
N LEU A 117 3.06 -14.20 21.50
CA LEU A 117 4.12 -13.21 21.32
C LEU A 117 4.41 -12.49 22.64
N GLU A 118 3.38 -12.10 23.37
CA GLU A 118 3.51 -11.44 24.66
C GLU A 118 4.13 -12.37 25.71
N ALA A 119 3.66 -13.63 25.79
CA ALA A 119 4.20 -14.61 26.71
C ALA A 119 5.67 -14.95 26.44
N ARG A 120 6.09 -14.98 25.17
CA ARG A 120 7.46 -15.38 24.77
C ARG A 120 8.45 -14.22 24.72
N PHE A 121 8.03 -13.07 24.21
CA PHE A 121 8.91 -11.95 23.89
C PHE A 121 8.66 -10.72 24.77
N GLY A 122 7.68 -10.79 25.69
CA GLY A 122 7.32 -9.70 26.58
C GLY A 122 6.29 -8.73 25.98
N PRO A 123 5.97 -7.65 26.71
CA PRO A 123 4.88 -6.74 26.35
C PRO A 123 5.11 -6.12 24.98
N GLY A 124 4.11 -6.22 24.12
CA GLY A 124 4.10 -5.59 22.80
C GLY A 124 3.67 -4.13 22.82
N PRO A 125 3.43 -3.52 21.65
CA PRO A 125 2.84 -2.19 21.58
C PRO A 125 1.47 -2.17 22.28
N SER A 126 1.38 -1.43 23.37
CA SER A 126 0.12 -1.21 24.07
C SER A 126 -0.71 -0.14 23.35
N GLY A 127 -1.92 -0.50 22.92
CA GLY A 127 -2.84 0.44 22.29
C GLY A 127 -4.17 -0.23 21.98
N VAL A 128 -5.18 0.58 21.65
CA VAL A 128 -6.42 0.03 21.08
C VAL A 128 -6.12 -0.39 19.65
N VAL A 129 -6.44 -1.64 19.29
CA VAL A 129 -6.46 -2.11 17.90
C VAL A 129 -7.54 -1.33 17.18
N TRP A 130 -7.16 -0.18 16.64
CA TRP A 130 -8.01 0.55 15.73
C TRP A 130 -7.95 -0.17 14.40
N PRO A 131 -9.09 -0.64 13.86
CA PRO A 131 -9.12 -1.09 12.49
C PRO A 131 -8.78 0.13 11.63
N VAL A 132 -7.53 0.21 11.19
CA VAL A 132 -7.13 1.16 10.16
C VAL A 132 -7.96 0.75 8.96
N ARG A 133 -9.04 1.50 8.68
CA ARG A 133 -9.77 1.35 7.42
C ARG A 133 -8.74 1.58 6.33
N GLN A 134 -8.20 0.49 5.78
CA GLN A 134 -7.38 0.55 4.59
C GLN A 134 -8.31 1.15 3.55
N HIS A 135 -8.07 2.42 3.25
CA HIS A 135 -8.86 3.10 2.25
C HIS A 135 -8.60 2.36 0.95
N GLY A 136 -9.62 1.67 0.45
CA GLY A 136 -9.47 0.86 -0.75
C GLY A 136 -9.10 1.76 -1.92
N VAL A 137 -8.61 1.19 -3.02
CA VAL A 137 -8.41 1.94 -4.29
C VAL A 137 -9.70 2.65 -4.74
N GLY A 138 -10.87 2.21 -4.26
CA GLY A 138 -12.16 2.89 -4.46
C GLY A 138 -12.39 4.14 -3.59
N ASP A 139 -11.70 4.31 -2.46
CA ASP A 139 -11.88 5.48 -1.58
C ASP A 139 -11.16 6.72 -2.13
N SER A 140 -10.05 6.53 -2.85
CA SER A 140 -9.43 7.62 -3.62
C SER A 140 -10.30 8.05 -4.81
N LEU A 141 -11.11 7.14 -5.36
CA LEU A 141 -12.09 7.45 -6.41
C LEU A 141 -13.14 8.47 -5.92
N TRP A 142 -13.58 8.35 -4.67
CA TRP A 142 -14.51 9.29 -4.05
C TRP A 142 -13.90 10.68 -3.83
N LEU A 143 -12.59 10.74 -3.53
CA LEU A 143 -11.85 12.02 -3.43
C LEU A 143 -11.63 12.69 -4.79
N LEU A 144 -11.53 11.90 -5.86
CA LEU A 144 -11.35 12.42 -7.22
C LEU A 144 -12.66 12.92 -7.84
N LEU A 145 -13.82 12.43 -7.38
CA LEU A 145 -15.13 12.82 -7.89
C LEU A 145 -15.40 14.34 -7.84
N PRO A 146 -15.21 15.05 -6.70
CA PRO A 146 -15.41 16.50 -6.67
C PRO A 146 -14.42 17.26 -7.57
N VAL A 147 -13.18 16.78 -7.66
CA VAL A 147 -12.17 17.39 -8.55
C VAL A 147 -12.59 17.24 -10.01
N ALA A 148 -13.04 16.06 -10.41
CA ALA A 148 -13.56 15.81 -11.76
C ALA A 148 -14.77 16.71 -12.06
N TYR A 149 -15.66 16.92 -11.09
CA TYR A 149 -16.81 17.80 -11.23
C TYR A 149 -16.42 19.27 -11.48
N VAL A 150 -15.42 19.76 -10.74
CA VAL A 150 -14.90 21.12 -10.91
C VAL A 150 -14.23 21.30 -12.28
N VAL A 151 -13.44 20.33 -12.72
CA VAL A 151 -12.78 20.36 -14.04
C VAL A 151 -13.81 20.34 -15.17
N ALA A 152 -14.82 19.47 -15.08
CA ALA A 152 -15.91 19.42 -16.05
C ALA A 152 -16.70 20.74 -16.11
N GLY A 153 -17.01 21.33 -14.95
CA GLY A 153 -17.69 22.62 -14.85
C GLY A 153 -16.89 23.77 -15.48
N LEU A 154 -15.58 23.85 -15.20
CA LEU A 154 -14.69 24.82 -15.83
C LEU A 154 -14.63 24.64 -17.35
N GLY A 155 -14.55 23.39 -17.82
CA GLY A 155 -14.58 23.06 -19.24
C GLY A 155 -15.86 23.57 -19.92
N MET A 156 -17.03 23.33 -19.33
CA MET A 156 -18.31 23.83 -19.86
C MET A 156 -18.35 25.36 -19.92
N VAL A 157 -17.90 26.06 -18.87
CA VAL A 157 -17.84 27.53 -18.85
C VAL A 157 -16.91 28.07 -19.93
N TRP A 158 -15.78 27.41 -20.15
CA TRP A 158 -14.81 27.81 -21.15
C TRP A 158 -15.35 27.62 -22.57
N VAL A 159 -16.00 26.48 -22.84
CA VAL A 159 -16.69 26.22 -24.12
C VAL A 159 -17.80 27.24 -24.35
N ALA A 160 -18.65 27.53 -23.35
CA ALA A 160 -19.69 28.54 -23.45
C ALA A 160 -19.12 29.95 -23.72
N ARG A 161 -17.99 30.30 -23.12
CA ARG A 161 -17.28 31.56 -23.43
C ARG A 161 -16.68 31.57 -24.83
N ALA A 162 -16.15 30.44 -25.29
CA ALA A 162 -15.57 30.33 -26.62
C ALA A 162 -16.66 30.45 -27.70
N THR A 163 -17.81 29.80 -27.53
CA THR A 163 -18.93 29.87 -28.48
C THR A 163 -19.56 31.26 -28.52
N THR A 164 -19.76 31.91 -27.37
CA THR A 164 -20.27 33.30 -27.31
C THR A 164 -19.30 34.30 -27.96
N ARG A 165 -17.99 34.17 -27.74
CA ARG A 165 -16.98 35.02 -28.39
C ARG A 165 -16.84 34.76 -29.89
N ALA A 166 -17.05 33.53 -30.33
CA ALA A 166 -17.03 33.16 -31.75
C ALA A 166 -18.30 33.60 -32.50
N GLY A 167 -19.27 34.24 -31.83
CA GLY A 167 -20.54 34.65 -32.45
C GLY A 167 -21.44 33.47 -32.82
N VAL A 168 -21.12 32.26 -32.34
CA VAL A 168 -21.91 31.05 -32.61
C VAL A 168 -23.03 30.99 -31.59
N VAL A 169 -24.10 31.73 -31.88
CA VAL A 169 -25.39 31.55 -31.23
C VAL A 169 -25.99 30.26 -31.80
N MET A 170 -25.77 29.13 -31.12
CA MET A 170 -26.51 27.90 -31.45
C MET A 170 -27.98 28.13 -31.12
N PHE A 171 -28.76 28.51 -32.13
CA PHE A 171 -30.22 28.44 -32.10
C PHE A 171 -30.63 26.97 -32.13
N LEU A 172 -30.74 26.36 -30.95
CA LEU A 172 -31.38 25.06 -30.78
C LEU A 172 -32.75 25.31 -30.16
N PHE A 173 -33.72 25.73 -30.97
CA PHE A 173 -35.16 25.45 -30.76
C PHE A 173 -35.96 25.76 -32.04
N ARG A 174 -36.20 24.71 -32.84
CA ARG A 174 -37.38 24.48 -33.71
C ARG A 174 -37.18 23.11 -34.36
N ARG A 175 -38.10 22.15 -34.34
CA ARG A 175 -39.53 22.10 -34.00
C ARG A 175 -39.86 20.64 -33.67
#